data_AF-A0A3D2JMP8-F1
#
_entry.id   AF-A0A3D2JMP8-F1
#
_cell.length_a   1.000
_cell.length_b   1.000
_cell.length_c   1.000
_cell.angle_alpha   90.00
_cell.angle_beta   90.00
_cell.angle_gamma   90.00
#
_symmetry.space_group_name_H-M   'P 1'
#
loop_
_entity.id
_entity.type
_entity.pdbx_description
1 polymer ?
#
loop_
_entity_poly.entity_id
_entity_poly.type
_entity_poly.pdbx_seq_one_letter_code
_entity_poly.pdbx_strand_id
1 'polypeptide(L)'
;EQITEKYIESFFKSADGLNVRRATVHPKATEDMPEIIALIEKLIQGGDAYELNGSVYYRVRNKSDYGKLSGQNIDQMLDASRGELESGKENPADFALWKAVKPDQPKWDSPWGDGRPGWHIECSAMAFKHLGEQIDIHGGGLDLIFPHHEN
;
A
#
# COMPACT_ATOMS: atom_id res chain seq x y z
N GLU A 1 -17.60 0.88 9.15
CA GLU A 1 -17.22 1.34 10.50
C GLU A 1 -17.59 0.37 11.62
N GLN A 2 -18.85 -0.04 11.80
CA GLN A 2 -19.22 -0.97 12.90
C GLN A 2 -18.44 -2.30 12.90
N ILE A 3 -18.19 -2.88 11.72
CA ILE A 3 -17.41 -4.11 11.59
C ILE A 3 -15.95 -3.88 12.01
N THR A 4 -15.34 -2.79 11.54
CA THR A 4 -13.93 -2.47 11.79
C THR A 4 -13.71 -2.17 13.27
N GLU A 5 -14.61 -1.40 13.90
CA GLU A 5 -14.55 -1.07 15.32
C GLU A 5 -14.62 -2.33 16.19
N LYS A 6 -15.58 -3.22 15.92
CA LYS A 6 -15.70 -4.51 16.60
C LYS A 6 -14.40 -5.33 16.57
N TYR A 7 -13.73 -5.40 15.41
CA TYR A 7 -12.50 -6.19 15.29
C TYR A 7 -11.28 -5.49 15.88
N ILE A 8 -11.23 -4.15 15.84
CA ILE A 8 -10.20 -3.37 16.54
C ILE A 8 -10.30 -3.61 18.06
N GLU A 9 -11.50 -3.53 18.63
CA GLU A 9 -11.73 -3.80 20.05
C GLU A 9 -11.33 -5.25 20.42
N SER A 10 -11.72 -6.21 19.59
CA SER A 10 -11.38 -7.62 19.79
C SER A 10 -9.87 -7.86 19.75
N PHE A 11 -9.14 -7.18 18.85
CA PHE A 11 -7.69 -7.25 18.76
C PHE A 11 -7.05 -6.75 20.06
N PHE A 12 -7.41 -5.55 20.53
CA PHE A 12 -6.84 -4.99 21.76
C PHE A 12 -7.15 -5.83 22.98
N LYS A 13 -8.37 -6.35 23.11
CA LYS A 13 -8.73 -7.28 24.19
C LYS A 13 -7.81 -8.50 24.23
N SER A 14 -7.48 -9.05 23.07
CA SER A 14 -6.61 -10.23 22.96
C SER A 14 -5.15 -9.89 23.25
N ALA A 15 -4.64 -8.78 22.67
CA ALA A 15 -3.27 -8.32 22.87
C ALA A 15 -2.99 -7.94 24.34
N ASP A 16 -3.91 -7.20 24.97
CA ASP A 16 -3.82 -6.85 26.39
C ASP A 16 -3.89 -8.10 27.28
N GLY A 17 -4.75 -9.07 26.93
CA GLY A 17 -4.85 -10.36 27.64
C GLY A 17 -3.57 -11.21 27.56
N LEU A 18 -2.75 -11.01 26.52
CA LEU A 18 -1.43 -11.62 26.36
C LEU A 18 -0.29 -10.75 26.91
N ASN A 19 -0.60 -9.63 27.57
CA ASN A 19 0.36 -8.65 28.10
C ASN A 19 1.31 -8.09 27.01
N VAL A 20 0.82 -7.98 25.78
CA VAL A 20 1.55 -7.31 24.70
C VAL A 20 1.53 -5.81 24.98
N ARG A 21 2.71 -5.20 25.01
CA ARG A 21 2.83 -3.75 25.17
C ARG A 21 2.19 -3.04 23.97
N ARG A 22 1.29 -2.09 24.24
CA ARG A 22 0.68 -1.26 23.20
C ARG A 22 1.73 -0.41 22.48
N ALA A 23 1.52 -0.17 21.19
CA ALA A 23 2.37 0.70 20.40
C ALA A 23 2.16 2.17 20.83
N THR A 24 3.15 3.02 20.55
CA THR A 24 3.05 4.46 20.79
C THR A 24 1.92 5.10 19.98
N VAL A 25 1.72 4.60 18.75
CA VAL A 25 0.68 5.06 17.82
C VAL A 25 0.06 3.84 17.14
N HIS A 26 -1.26 3.89 16.92
CA HIS A 26 -2.02 2.92 16.14
C HIS A 26 -2.78 3.66 15.01
N PRO A 27 -2.08 4.07 13.94
CA PRO A 27 -2.71 4.84 12.86
C PRO A 27 -3.71 3.99 12.09
N LYS A 28 -4.71 4.65 11.51
CA LYS A 28 -5.67 4.02 10.61
C LYS A 28 -5.52 4.63 9.23
N ALA A 29 -5.45 3.79 8.19
CA ALA A 29 -5.36 4.27 6.80
C ALA A 29 -6.48 5.27 6.46
N THR A 30 -7.69 5.08 7.00
CA THR A 30 -8.83 5.98 6.79
C THR A 30 -8.65 7.37 7.40
N GLU A 31 -7.73 7.53 8.37
CA GLU A 31 -7.42 8.79 9.06
C GLU A 31 -6.19 9.51 8.43
N ASP A 32 -5.40 8.82 7.60
CA ASP A 32 -4.17 9.32 6.96
C ASP A 32 -4.29 9.46 5.43
N MET A 33 -5.52 9.60 4.94
CA MET A 33 -5.81 9.75 3.51
C MET A 33 -5.09 10.94 2.84
N PRO A 34 -4.98 12.13 3.47
CA PRO A 34 -4.23 13.24 2.88
C PRO A 34 -2.75 12.89 2.64
N GLU A 35 -2.10 12.20 3.58
CA GLU A 35 -0.71 11.79 3.45
C GLU A 35 -0.51 10.72 2.39
N ILE A 36 -1.46 9.77 2.28
CA ILE A 36 -1.45 8.76 1.22
C ILE A 36 -1.56 9.45 -0.16
N ILE A 37 -2.55 10.32 -0.35
CA ILE A 37 -2.74 11.03 -1.63
C ILE A 37 -1.50 11.87 -1.96
N ALA A 38 -0.95 12.61 -0.99
CA ALA A 38 0.25 13.42 -1.20
C ALA A 38 1.49 12.58 -1.59
N LEU A 39 1.65 11.39 -1.01
CA LEU A 39 2.74 10.49 -1.38
C LEU A 39 2.59 9.96 -2.81
N ILE A 40 1.36 9.62 -3.22
CA ILE A 40 1.08 9.20 -4.59
C ILE A 40 1.34 10.33 -5.58
N GLU A 41 0.92 11.56 -5.27
CA GLU A 41 1.21 12.74 -6.11
C GLU A 41 2.72 12.95 -6.30
N LYS A 42 3.52 12.80 -5.23
CA LYS A 42 4.98 12.87 -5.31
C LYS A 42 5.57 11.79 -6.22
N LEU A 43 5.08 10.56 -6.13
CA LEU A 43 5.53 9.46 -6.98
C LEU A 43 5.17 9.71 -8.46
N ILE A 44 4.00 10.28 -8.75
CA ILE A 44 3.62 10.68 -10.11
C ILE A 44 4.55 11.80 -10.60
N GLN A 45 4.79 12.84 -9.79
CA GLN A 45 5.68 13.95 -10.14
C GLN A 45 7.13 13.50 -10.38
N GLY A 46 7.59 12.47 -9.65
CA GLY A 46 8.90 11.85 -9.84
C GLY A 46 8.99 10.93 -11.07
N GLY A 47 7.87 10.64 -11.73
CA GLY A 47 7.80 9.71 -12.86
C GLY A 47 7.73 8.24 -12.46
N ASP A 48 7.66 7.92 -11.17
CA ASP A 48 7.59 6.55 -10.64
C ASP A 48 6.18 5.99 -10.58
N ALA A 49 5.16 6.82 -10.83
CA ALA A 49 3.77 6.37 -10.89
C ALA A 49 3.00 7.01 -12.06
N TYR A 50 1.89 6.38 -12.43
CA TYR A 50 1.02 6.87 -13.50
C TYR A 50 -0.45 6.58 -13.26
N GLU A 51 -1.29 7.48 -13.76
CA GLU A 51 -2.73 7.33 -13.75
C GLU A 51 -3.20 6.52 -14.96
N LEU A 52 -4.21 5.67 -14.74
CA LEU A 52 -4.89 4.89 -15.75
C LEU A 52 -6.33 4.64 -15.29
N ASN A 53 -7.29 5.28 -15.97
CA ASN A 53 -8.73 5.11 -15.75
C ASN A 53 -9.18 5.35 -14.29
N GLY A 54 -8.70 6.41 -13.66
CA GLY A 54 -8.96 6.80 -12.28
C GLY A 54 -8.20 6.00 -11.22
N SER A 55 -7.36 5.04 -11.63
CA SER A 55 -6.43 4.32 -10.75
C SER A 55 -5.01 4.83 -10.95
N VAL A 56 -4.15 4.65 -9.95
CA VAL A 56 -2.73 5.00 -10.04
C VAL A 56 -1.87 3.78 -9.77
N TYR A 57 -0.85 3.56 -10.59
CA TYR A 57 0.05 2.41 -10.52
C TYR A 57 1.50 2.86 -10.34
N TYR A 58 2.27 2.08 -9.59
CA TYR A 58 3.72 2.26 -9.42
C TYR A 58 4.49 1.52 -10.51
N ARG A 59 5.46 2.19 -11.14
CA ARG A 59 6.36 1.64 -12.16
C ARG A 59 7.47 0.84 -11.52
N VAL A 60 7.26 -0.46 -11.37
CA VAL A 60 8.24 -1.37 -10.76
C VAL A 60 9.60 -1.32 -11.48
N ARG A 61 9.59 -1.15 -12.81
CA ARG A 61 10.82 -1.09 -13.64
C ARG A 61 11.65 0.17 -13.46
N ASN A 62 11.10 1.25 -12.89
CA ASN A 62 11.89 2.45 -12.61
C ASN A 62 12.86 2.25 -11.45
N LYS A 63 12.59 1.26 -10.59
CA LYS A 63 13.42 0.95 -9.43
C LYS A 63 14.41 -0.17 -9.79
N SER A 64 15.66 0.22 -10.07
CA SER A 64 16.70 -0.70 -10.55
C SER A 64 17.04 -1.86 -9.59
N ASP A 65 16.80 -1.69 -8.30
CA ASP A 65 17.04 -2.68 -7.25
C ASP A 65 15.75 -3.25 -6.65
N TYR A 66 14.62 -3.15 -7.35
CA TYR A 66 13.39 -3.79 -6.92
C TYR A 66 13.54 -5.32 -6.86
N GLY A 67 13.07 -5.92 -5.76
CA GLY A 67 13.30 -7.34 -5.46
C GLY A 67 14.47 -7.57 -4.50
N LYS A 68 15.14 -6.51 -4.05
CA LYS A 68 16.31 -6.59 -3.16
C LYS A 68 15.97 -7.17 -1.79
N LEU A 69 14.76 -6.96 -1.27
CA LEU A 69 14.36 -7.49 0.03
C LEU A 69 13.99 -8.97 -0.06
N SER A 70 13.18 -9.32 -1.04
CA SER A 70 12.61 -10.65 -1.24
C SER A 70 13.51 -11.62 -1.98
N GLY A 71 14.51 -11.10 -2.71
CA GLY A 71 15.33 -11.87 -3.65
C GLY A 71 14.58 -12.28 -4.92
N GLN A 72 13.36 -11.77 -5.14
CA GLN A 72 12.56 -12.09 -6.32
C GLN A 72 13.07 -11.32 -7.55
N ASN A 73 13.05 -11.97 -8.71
CA ASN A 73 13.35 -11.32 -9.97
C ASN A 73 12.03 -10.98 -10.70
N ILE A 74 11.86 -9.71 -11.09
CA ILE A 74 10.67 -9.22 -11.79
C ILE A 74 10.33 -10.07 -13.01
N ASP A 75 11.33 -10.48 -13.80
CA ASP A 75 11.11 -11.27 -15.02
C ASP A 75 10.52 -12.66 -14.70
N GLN A 76 10.99 -13.29 -13.62
CA GLN A 76 10.45 -14.58 -13.16
C GLN A 76 9.03 -14.44 -12.59
N MET A 77 8.75 -13.34 -11.90
CA MET A 77 7.42 -13.05 -11.38
C MET A 77 6.39 -12.84 -12.50
N LEU A 78 6.77 -12.13 -13.56
CA LEU A 78 5.93 -11.86 -14.72
C LEU A 78 5.52 -13.14 -15.47
N ASP A 79 6.40 -14.13 -15.54
CA ASP A 79 6.10 -15.41 -16.15
C ASP A 79 5.10 -16.24 -15.31
N ALA A 80 5.12 -16.08 -13.98
CA ALA A 80 4.16 -16.72 -13.08
C ALA A 80 2.80 -15.98 -13.03
N SER A 81 2.79 -14.66 -13.25
CA SER A 81 1.61 -13.79 -13.11
C SER A 81 0.82 -13.61 -14.41
N ARG A 82 0.87 -14.54 -15.37
CA ARG A 82 0.10 -14.47 -16.63
C ARG A 82 -1.44 -14.52 -16.48
N GLY A 83 -1.96 -14.36 -15.26
CA GLY A 83 -3.39 -14.26 -14.95
C GLY A 83 -3.79 -12.84 -14.54
N GLU A 84 -4.82 -12.31 -15.20
CA GLU A 84 -5.51 -11.03 -14.96
C GLU A 84 -4.64 -9.76 -15.12
N LEU A 85 -4.26 -9.50 -16.38
CA LEU A 85 -3.82 -8.16 -16.78
C LEU A 85 -5.04 -7.23 -16.78
N GLU A 86 -5.09 -6.28 -15.85
CA GLU A 86 -5.88 -5.07 -16.08
C GLU A 86 -5.37 -4.42 -17.37
N SER A 87 -6.26 -4.31 -18.35
CA SER A 87 -5.92 -3.80 -19.67
C SER A 87 -5.44 -2.35 -19.57
N GLY A 88 -4.29 -2.05 -20.17
CA GLY A 88 -3.74 -0.70 -20.27
C GLY A 88 -2.60 -0.37 -19.30
N LYS A 89 -2.22 -1.27 -18.38
CA LYS A 89 -1.01 -1.08 -17.56
C LYS A 89 0.25 -1.06 -18.44
N GLU A 90 1.22 -0.21 -18.10
CA GLU A 90 2.52 -0.14 -18.78
C GLU A 90 3.32 -1.42 -18.56
N ASN A 91 3.31 -1.96 -17.34
CA ASN A 91 3.89 -3.26 -17.02
C ASN A 91 2.91 -4.14 -16.22
N PRO A 92 2.85 -5.46 -16.47
CA PRO A 92 2.03 -6.35 -15.65
C PRO A 92 2.42 -6.38 -14.16
N ALA A 93 3.70 -6.16 -13.85
CA ALA A 93 4.21 -6.15 -12.47
C ALA A 93 3.84 -4.88 -11.69
N ASP A 94 3.43 -3.80 -12.37
CA ASP A 94 3.09 -2.54 -11.72
C ASP A 94 1.94 -2.73 -10.73
N PHE A 95 2.03 -2.22 -9.52
CA PHE A 95 0.98 -2.42 -8.52
C PHE A 95 0.21 -1.14 -8.25
N ALA A 96 -1.04 -1.28 -7.85
CA ALA A 96 -1.90 -0.13 -7.59
C ALA A 96 -1.49 0.60 -6.32
N LEU A 97 -1.27 1.90 -6.44
CA LEU A 97 -1.18 2.87 -5.35
C LEU A 97 -2.56 3.44 -5.01
N TRP A 98 -3.40 3.63 -6.02
CA TRP A 98 -4.78 4.08 -5.89
C TRP A 98 -5.67 3.23 -6.80
N LYS A 99 -6.84 2.82 -6.32
CA LYS A 99 -7.82 2.07 -7.11
C LYS A 99 -9.09 2.87 -7.24
N ALA A 100 -9.51 3.13 -8.47
CA ALA A 100 -10.87 3.56 -8.76
C ALA A 100 -11.86 2.51 -8.24
N VAL A 101 -12.99 2.96 -7.71
CA VAL A 101 -13.98 2.08 -7.11
C VAL A 101 -15.35 2.29 -7.72
N LYS A 102 -16.20 1.27 -7.59
CA LYS A 102 -17.61 1.36 -7.96
C LYS A 102 -18.36 2.26 -6.96
N PRO A 103 -19.47 2.91 -7.36
CA PRO A 103 -20.19 3.87 -6.50
C PRO A 103 -20.68 3.33 -5.16
N ASP A 104 -20.84 2.02 -5.04
CA ASP A 104 -21.34 1.31 -3.85
C ASP A 104 -20.23 0.90 -2.87
N GLN A 105 -18.97 1.18 -3.18
CA GLN A 105 -17.84 0.86 -2.32
C GLN A 105 -17.41 2.09 -1.50
N PRO A 106 -16.81 1.88 -0.30
CA PRO A 106 -16.15 2.95 0.43
C PRO A 106 -15.11 3.63 -0.44
N LYS A 107 -15.16 4.97 -0.46
CA LYS A 107 -14.39 5.79 -1.40
C LYS A 107 -14.04 7.14 -0.79
N TRP A 108 -12.95 7.71 -1.28
CA TRP A 108 -12.44 9.02 -0.93
C TRP A 108 -12.18 9.82 -2.20
N ASP A 109 -12.32 11.14 -2.08
CA ASP A 109 -12.02 12.08 -3.15
C ASP A 109 -10.50 12.15 -3.36
N SER A 110 -10.08 12.21 -4.62
CA SER A 110 -8.67 12.37 -4.99
C SER A 110 -8.54 13.14 -6.30
N PRO A 111 -7.33 13.63 -6.65
CA PRO A 111 -7.07 14.25 -7.95
C PRO A 111 -7.36 13.34 -9.16
N TRP A 112 -7.41 12.03 -8.94
CA TRP A 112 -7.67 11.01 -9.97
C TRP A 112 -9.13 10.52 -9.96
N GLY A 113 -9.99 11.17 -9.16
CA GLY A 113 -11.38 10.78 -8.95
C GLY A 113 -11.59 9.86 -7.75
N ASP A 114 -12.83 9.43 -7.56
CA ASP A 114 -13.24 8.61 -6.42
C ASP A 114 -12.51 7.25 -6.41
N GLY A 115 -11.89 6.94 -5.29
CA GLY A 115 -11.19 5.67 -5.15
C GLY A 115 -10.82 5.34 -3.72
N ARG A 116 -9.88 4.41 -3.59
CA ARG A 116 -9.33 3.96 -2.31
C ARG A 116 -7.85 3.66 -2.45
N PRO A 117 -7.09 3.70 -1.36
CA PRO A 117 -5.67 3.39 -1.41
C PRO A 117 -5.41 1.92 -1.80
N GLY A 118 -4.26 1.70 -2.41
CA GLY A 118 -3.67 0.38 -2.58
C GLY A 118 -3.05 -0.10 -1.26
N TRP A 119 -2.98 -1.41 -1.08
CA TRP A 119 -2.56 -2.02 0.19
C TRP A 119 -1.17 -1.56 0.67
N HIS A 120 -0.20 -1.41 -0.25
CA HIS A 120 1.19 -1.11 0.08
C HIS A 120 1.42 0.35 0.46
N ILE A 121 0.74 1.29 -0.22
CA ILE A 121 0.99 2.73 -0.04
C ILE A 121 0.54 3.24 1.32
N GLU A 122 -0.45 2.59 1.93
CA GLU A 122 -0.94 2.91 3.27
C GLU A 122 0.20 2.87 4.30
N CYS A 123 0.92 1.75 4.36
CA CYS A 123 2.02 1.55 5.30
C CYS A 123 3.18 2.52 5.03
N SER A 124 3.53 2.76 3.77
CA SER A 124 4.59 3.70 3.40
C SER A 124 4.25 5.14 3.83
N ALA A 125 3.03 5.62 3.57
CA ALA A 125 2.60 6.96 3.95
C ALA A 125 2.51 7.13 5.47
N MET A 126 1.92 6.17 6.18
CA MET A 126 1.79 6.21 7.64
C MET A 126 3.17 6.12 8.33
N ALA A 127 4.07 5.26 7.84
CA ALA A 127 5.43 5.18 8.37
C ALA A 127 6.17 6.50 8.17
N PHE A 128 6.08 7.10 6.98
CA PHE A 128 6.71 8.38 6.70
C PHE A 128 6.21 9.50 7.63
N LYS A 129 4.88 9.59 7.84
CA LYS A 129 4.25 10.57 8.72
C LYS A 129 4.73 10.45 10.18
N HIS A 130 4.83 9.22 10.68
CA HIS A 130 5.05 8.98 12.11
C HIS A 130 6.51 8.74 12.51
N LEU A 131 7.33 8.23 11.58
CA LEU A 131 8.71 7.80 11.84
C LEU A 131 9.74 8.53 10.97
N GLY A 132 9.30 9.17 9.88
CA GLY A 132 10.17 9.89 8.95
C GLY A 132 10.70 9.03 7.80
N GLU A 133 11.69 9.58 7.08
CA GLU A 133 12.24 9.00 5.85
C GLU A 133 13.04 7.71 6.07
N GLN A 134 13.65 7.56 7.25
CA GLN A 134 14.50 6.43 7.59
C GLN A 134 14.03 5.83 8.92
N ILE A 135 13.87 4.51 8.92
CA ILE A 135 13.45 3.74 10.09
C ILE A 135 14.52 2.70 10.43
N ASP A 136 14.67 2.41 11.73
CA ASP A 136 15.66 1.43 12.20
C ASP A 136 15.20 -0.01 11.97
N ILE A 137 13.91 -0.29 12.21
CA ILE A 137 13.33 -1.64 12.13
C ILE A 137 11.94 -1.55 11.47
N HIS A 138 11.77 -2.28 10.38
CA HIS A 138 10.48 -2.58 9.76
C HIS A 138 10.20 -4.08 9.93
N GLY A 139 9.12 -4.43 10.63
CA GLY A 139 8.78 -5.81 10.97
C GLY A 139 7.40 -6.25 10.46
N GLY A 140 7.23 -7.56 10.33
CA GLY A 140 5.98 -8.20 9.91
C GLY A 140 6.13 -9.72 9.79
N GLY A 141 5.08 -10.40 9.34
CA GLY A 141 5.14 -11.83 9.02
C GLY A 141 6.03 -12.12 7.80
N LEU A 142 6.48 -13.37 7.65
CA LEU A 142 7.29 -13.78 6.49
C LEU A 142 6.53 -13.64 5.17
N ASP A 143 5.22 -13.79 5.22
CA ASP A 143 4.29 -13.57 4.11
C ASP A 143 4.27 -12.11 3.62
N LEU A 144 4.71 -11.15 4.45
CA LEU A 144 4.78 -9.74 4.06
C LEU A 144 6.08 -9.37 3.35
N ILE A 145 7.11 -10.24 3.33
CA ILE A 145 8.37 -9.95 2.61
C ILE A 145 8.08 -9.60 1.15
N PHE A 146 7.20 -10.36 0.50
CA PHE A 146 6.74 -10.09 -0.85
C PHE A 146 5.24 -10.42 -1.00
N PRO A 147 4.43 -9.55 -1.61
CA PRO A 147 4.82 -8.28 -2.23
C PRO A 147 4.93 -7.12 -1.22
N HIS A 148 4.47 -7.29 0.02
CA HIS A 148 4.09 -6.13 0.83
C HIS A 148 5.23 -5.18 1.24
N HIS A 149 6.32 -5.69 1.81
CA HIS A 149 7.45 -4.87 2.25
C HIS A 149 8.42 -4.49 1.12
N GLU A 150 8.35 -5.19 -0.03
CA GLU A 150 9.14 -4.85 -1.21
C GLU A 150 8.54 -3.64 -1.95
N ASN A 151 7.21 -3.55 -1.97
CA ASN A 151 6.42 -2.50 -2.61
C ASN A 151 6.35 -1.23 -1.77
#